data_AF-A0A370X3Z8-F1
#
_entry.id   AF-A0A370X3Z8-F1
#
_cell.length_a   1.000
_cell.length_b   1.000
_cell.length_c   1.000
_cell.angle_alpha   90.00
_cell.angle_beta   90.00
_cell.angle_gamma   90.00
#
_symmetry.space_group_name_H-M   'P 1'
#
loop_
_entity.id
_entity.type
_entity.pdbx_description
1 polymer ?
#
loop_
_entity_poly.entity_id
_entity_poly.type
_entity_poly.pdbx_seq_one_letter_code
_entity_poly.pdbx_strand_id
1 'polypeptide(L)'
;MDPDVREDLESRNEGLIFKSQQLAETIPSYHGESASYMKQFIKDHFGIEIDPDKTYLNEYEPINEKVPSRAGPAYPPTDKEAGVGRLIHSTPLSQIAYGNLYTLISKESKRFHISTSNDPKQSATDEKDVIDSHAFYDSLSDLDFKTYYKNKIDQFYKAHGDEARNVSKLRAMLDIDMQHALGELDDKSYALAKRAFNPDPNDSDPPKVYPFAFNGYQSNDGLVIVGKDRVLTYFRGEDRPVTTFADQDDFTHHWGTKLCGNKDDGLTDFAVKHFSENDVNGRAGGPGVLGTLRADGFFEKANVTWQWIKNGFTYPVSFDQKEIHNDPFGSLAAINQRHDKEDADFDITSNSDVTKKKAIRVMDYMPLPFASGLAGIFLGKTKSQQDDGAFSLGIDLLSAGLAKIHPRLSVGVDYGYPLIQALQKEHSTLDPSKPGNPMDVDDPNNAGNTQLHWARYGVNNWNKSL
;
A
#
# COMPACT_ATOMS: atom_id res chain seq x y z
N MET A 1 26.96 -5.81 -30.78
CA MET A 1 27.96 -5.87 -29.69
C MET A 1 29.06 -6.84 -30.09
N ASP A 2 30.31 -6.42 -29.92
CA ASP A 2 31.49 -7.28 -30.10
C ASP A 2 31.44 -8.46 -29.10
N PRO A 3 31.74 -9.71 -29.51
CA PRO A 3 31.73 -10.86 -28.61
C PRO A 3 32.62 -10.71 -27.37
N ASP A 4 33.79 -10.08 -27.50
CA ASP A 4 34.73 -9.94 -26.37
C ASP A 4 34.19 -8.92 -25.35
N VAL A 5 33.56 -7.84 -25.84
CA VAL A 5 32.86 -6.85 -25.00
C VAL A 5 31.67 -7.48 -24.29
N ARG A 6 30.94 -8.36 -24.99
CA ARG A 6 29.81 -9.09 -24.40
C ARG A 6 30.27 -9.99 -23.26
N GLU A 7 31.33 -10.77 -23.47
CA GLU A 7 31.86 -11.71 -22.47
C GLU A 7 32.35 -10.97 -21.21
N ASP A 8 33.05 -9.84 -21.36
CA ASP A 8 33.47 -9.00 -20.22
C ASP A 8 32.26 -8.50 -19.41
N LEU A 9 31.24 -7.95 -20.08
CA LEU A 9 30.06 -7.41 -19.42
C LEU A 9 29.25 -8.51 -18.71
N GLU A 10 29.11 -9.68 -19.32
CA GLU A 10 28.45 -10.85 -18.71
C GLU A 10 29.21 -11.32 -17.46
N SER A 11 30.55 -11.44 -17.53
CA SER A 11 31.39 -11.82 -16.38
C SER A 11 31.28 -10.82 -15.22
N ARG A 12 31.31 -9.52 -15.52
CA ARG A 12 31.11 -8.46 -14.52
C ARG A 12 29.72 -8.52 -13.90
N ASN A 13 28.68 -8.80 -14.69
CA ASN A 13 27.31 -8.95 -14.21
C ASN A 13 27.18 -10.12 -13.24
N GLU A 14 27.74 -11.30 -13.57
CA GLU A 14 27.74 -12.47 -12.69
C GLU A 14 28.42 -12.18 -11.34
N GLY A 15 29.60 -11.54 -11.37
CA GLY A 15 30.30 -11.14 -10.16
C GLY A 15 29.50 -10.15 -9.29
N LEU A 16 28.74 -9.25 -9.91
CA LEU A 16 27.87 -8.31 -9.20
C LEU A 16 26.61 -8.97 -8.66
N ILE A 17 26.00 -9.92 -9.37
CA ILE A 17 24.87 -10.70 -8.87
C ILE A 17 25.29 -11.44 -7.60
N PHE A 18 26.43 -12.12 -7.63
CA PHE A 18 26.95 -12.84 -6.46
C PHE A 18 27.16 -11.91 -5.25
N LYS A 19 27.82 -10.77 -5.43
CA LYS A 19 28.02 -9.78 -4.36
C LYS A 19 26.70 -9.21 -3.83
N SER A 20 25.76 -8.94 -4.72
CA SER A 20 24.43 -8.44 -4.35
C SER A 20 23.65 -9.46 -3.54
N GLN A 21 23.76 -10.75 -3.88
CA GLN A 21 23.15 -11.85 -3.11
C GLN A 21 23.76 -11.97 -1.71
N GLN A 22 25.10 -11.94 -1.60
CA GLN A 22 25.78 -11.96 -0.30
C GLN A 22 25.35 -10.79 0.59
N LEU A 23 25.25 -9.59 0.02
CA LEU A 23 24.78 -8.41 0.74
C LEU A 23 23.30 -8.55 1.14
N ALA A 24 22.44 -9.06 0.26
CA ALA A 24 21.01 -9.25 0.53
C ALA A 24 20.76 -10.21 1.70
N GLU A 25 21.59 -11.26 1.87
CA GLU A 25 21.52 -12.19 3.00
C GLU A 25 21.83 -11.52 4.36
N THR A 26 22.50 -10.37 4.35
CA THR A 26 22.84 -9.62 5.57
C THR A 26 21.83 -8.54 5.94
N ILE A 27 20.85 -8.26 5.06
CA ILE A 27 19.79 -7.30 5.33
C ILE A 27 18.91 -7.84 6.47
N PRO A 28 18.65 -7.06 7.53
CA PRO A 28 17.75 -7.51 8.59
C PRO A 28 16.37 -7.79 8.00
N SER A 29 15.80 -8.95 8.33
CA SER A 29 14.43 -9.30 7.92
C SER A 29 13.48 -9.12 9.10
N TYR A 30 12.25 -8.64 8.83
CA TYR A 30 11.23 -8.48 9.87
C TYR A 30 11.03 -9.77 10.68
N HIS A 31 10.88 -10.91 10.00
CA HIS A 31 10.62 -12.19 10.64
C HIS A 31 11.79 -12.64 11.53
N GLY A 32 13.01 -12.69 11.00
CA GLY A 32 14.18 -13.15 11.74
C GLY A 32 14.54 -12.25 12.92
N GLU A 33 14.43 -10.93 12.74
CA GLU A 33 14.67 -9.97 13.81
C GLU A 33 13.56 -9.99 14.86
N SER A 34 12.30 -10.19 14.47
CA SER A 34 11.19 -10.29 15.40
C SER A 34 11.22 -11.58 16.23
N ALA A 35 11.61 -12.71 15.63
CA ALA A 35 11.85 -13.95 16.37
C ALA A 35 12.97 -13.77 17.41
N SER A 36 14.09 -13.16 17.00
CA SER A 36 15.21 -12.88 17.90
C SER A 36 14.81 -11.93 19.05
N TYR A 37 14.07 -10.87 18.72
CA TYR A 37 13.57 -9.90 19.69
C TYR A 37 12.59 -10.54 20.68
N MET A 38 11.59 -11.27 20.19
CA MET A 38 10.59 -11.93 21.02
C MET A 38 11.21 -12.98 21.94
N LYS A 39 12.19 -13.75 21.45
CA LYS A 39 12.93 -14.71 22.26
C LYS A 39 13.61 -14.03 23.45
N GLN A 40 14.30 -12.91 23.18
CA GLN A 40 14.99 -12.16 24.23
C GLN A 40 13.99 -11.51 25.20
N PHE A 41 12.93 -10.91 24.68
CA PHE A 41 11.85 -10.31 25.47
C PHE A 41 11.24 -11.31 26.46
N ILE A 42 10.91 -12.52 26.00
CA ILE A 42 10.31 -13.56 26.84
C ILE A 42 11.28 -14.07 27.89
N LYS A 43 12.55 -14.25 27.52
CA LYS A 43 13.60 -14.63 28.47
C LYS A 43 13.75 -13.59 29.57
N ASP A 44 13.72 -12.30 29.23
CA ASP A 44 13.91 -11.22 30.18
C ASP A 44 12.70 -11.02 31.12
N HIS A 45 11.47 -11.17 30.61
CA HIS A 45 10.26 -10.97 31.40
C HIS A 45 9.81 -12.20 32.20
N PHE A 46 10.02 -13.40 31.65
CA PHE A 46 9.49 -14.64 32.22
C PHE A 46 10.58 -15.61 32.68
N GLY A 47 11.85 -15.39 32.32
CA GLY A 47 12.95 -16.30 32.65
C GLY A 47 12.90 -17.62 31.89
N ILE A 48 12.14 -17.70 30.80
CA ILE A 48 11.91 -18.92 30.02
C ILE A 48 12.56 -18.78 28.65
N GLU A 49 13.22 -19.86 28.18
CA GLU A 49 13.71 -19.94 26.81
C GLU A 49 12.72 -20.71 25.95
N ILE A 50 12.28 -20.08 24.87
CA ILE A 50 11.38 -20.68 23.88
C ILE A 50 11.89 -20.45 22.46
N ASP A 51 11.28 -21.15 21.49
CA ASP A 51 11.39 -20.88 20.06
C ASP A 51 10.14 -20.10 19.62
N PRO A 52 10.21 -18.77 19.39
CA PRO A 52 9.04 -17.96 19.08
C PRO A 52 8.37 -18.29 17.74
N ASP A 53 9.04 -19.02 16.85
CA ASP A 53 8.46 -19.50 15.59
C ASP A 53 7.67 -20.80 15.76
N LYS A 54 7.89 -21.51 16.87
CA LYS A 54 7.21 -22.75 17.24
C LYS A 54 6.41 -22.62 18.54
N THR A 55 6.23 -21.40 19.01
CA THR A 55 5.37 -21.09 20.15
C THR A 55 4.29 -20.18 19.63
N TYR A 56 3.05 -20.52 19.92
CA TYR A 56 1.87 -19.93 19.30
C TYR A 56 0.99 -19.32 20.36
N LEU A 57 0.47 -18.13 20.04
CA LEU A 57 -0.70 -17.60 20.68
C LEU A 57 -1.92 -18.15 19.95
N ASN A 58 -2.65 -19.04 20.63
CA ASN A 58 -3.84 -19.70 20.13
C ASN A 58 -5.09 -19.06 20.72
N GLU A 59 -6.01 -18.56 19.89
CA GLU A 59 -7.30 -18.02 20.29
C GLU A 59 -8.43 -19.01 19.96
N TYR A 60 -9.37 -19.18 20.89
CA TYR A 60 -10.47 -20.14 20.79
C TYR A 60 -11.85 -19.49 20.86
N GLU A 61 -12.83 -20.09 20.20
CA GLU A 61 -14.24 -19.74 20.32
C GLU A 61 -14.72 -19.98 21.77
N PRO A 62 -15.60 -19.11 22.31
CA PRO A 62 -16.22 -19.39 23.59
C PRO A 62 -17.02 -20.69 23.50
N ILE A 63 -16.84 -21.58 24.49
CA ILE A 63 -17.67 -22.76 24.63
C ILE A 63 -19.06 -22.26 25.00
N ASN A 64 -20.00 -22.34 24.07
CA ASN A 64 -21.40 -22.08 24.35
C ASN A 64 -21.92 -23.19 25.28
N GLU A 65 -21.77 -23.00 26.60
CA GLU A 65 -22.31 -23.90 27.63
C GLU A 65 -23.84 -24.06 27.53
N LYS A 66 -24.52 -23.22 26.73
CA LYS A 66 -25.97 -23.13 26.60
C LYS A 66 -26.58 -23.63 25.29
N VAL A 67 -25.88 -24.38 24.43
CA VAL A 67 -26.55 -25.07 23.30
C VAL A 67 -26.81 -26.52 23.69
N PRO A 68 -28.04 -26.88 24.12
CA PRO A 68 -28.42 -28.28 24.26
C PRO A 68 -28.25 -28.93 22.89
N SER A 69 -27.62 -30.09 22.86
CA SER A 69 -27.42 -30.91 21.66
C SER A 69 -28.75 -31.24 20.99
N ARG A 70 -29.24 -30.36 20.10
CA ARG A 70 -30.36 -30.69 19.23
C ARG A 70 -29.77 -31.27 17.96
N ALA A 71 -29.87 -32.59 17.86
CA ALA A 71 -29.42 -33.42 16.76
C ALA A 71 -29.78 -32.81 15.39
N GLY A 72 -28.75 -32.39 14.67
CA GLY A 72 -28.79 -31.95 13.27
C GLY A 72 -27.47 -32.37 12.60
N PRO A 73 -27.44 -32.50 11.26
CA PRO A 73 -26.46 -33.31 10.56
C PRO A 73 -25.02 -32.83 10.79
N ALA A 74 -24.23 -33.74 11.34
CA ALA A 74 -22.77 -33.81 11.46
C ALA A 74 -21.99 -32.59 10.94
N TYR A 75 -21.80 -31.60 11.81
CA TYR A 75 -20.49 -30.95 11.86
C TYR A 75 -19.49 -31.97 12.42
N PRO A 76 -18.23 -32.01 11.95
CA PRO A 76 -17.21 -32.90 12.51
C PRO A 76 -17.20 -32.71 14.03
N PRO A 77 -17.03 -33.79 14.81
CA PRO A 77 -17.12 -33.74 16.27
C PRO A 77 -16.22 -32.61 16.76
N THR A 78 -16.87 -31.57 17.30
CA THR A 78 -16.17 -30.51 18.01
C THR A 78 -15.42 -31.15 19.16
N ASP A 79 -14.20 -30.69 19.43
CA ASP A 79 -13.24 -31.16 20.44
C ASP A 79 -13.75 -31.00 21.90
N LYS A 80 -15.00 -31.43 22.15
CA LYS A 80 -15.68 -31.36 23.45
C LYS A 80 -15.01 -32.24 24.50
N GLU A 81 -14.20 -33.22 24.13
CA GLU A 81 -13.50 -34.09 25.07
C GLU A 81 -12.37 -33.38 25.82
N ALA A 82 -11.83 -32.27 25.29
CA ALA A 82 -10.78 -31.50 25.97
C ALA A 82 -11.30 -30.23 26.67
N GLY A 83 -12.58 -29.90 26.55
CA GLY A 83 -13.15 -28.70 27.19
C GLY A 83 -12.57 -27.39 26.65
N VAL A 84 -12.09 -27.36 25.40
CA VAL A 84 -11.58 -26.16 24.71
C VAL A 84 -12.47 -25.89 23.49
N GLY A 85 -12.76 -24.62 23.21
CA GLY A 85 -13.55 -24.23 22.04
C GLY A 85 -12.83 -24.50 20.72
N ARG A 86 -13.46 -24.17 19.59
CA ARG A 86 -12.81 -24.26 18.27
C ARG A 86 -11.67 -23.24 18.17
N LEU A 87 -10.49 -23.64 17.74
CA LEU A 87 -9.38 -22.71 17.43
C LEU A 87 -9.82 -21.72 16.33
N ILE A 88 -9.85 -20.44 16.64
CA ILE A 88 -10.15 -19.33 15.71
C ILE A 88 -8.88 -18.91 14.98
N HIS A 89 -7.81 -18.73 15.74
CA HIS A 89 -6.58 -18.12 15.28
C HIS A 89 -5.38 -18.71 16.00
N SER A 90 -4.27 -18.90 15.28
CA SER A 90 -3.00 -19.35 15.84
C SER A 90 -1.90 -18.53 15.19
N THR A 91 -1.13 -17.82 16.01
CA THR A 91 -0.11 -16.88 15.55
C THR A 91 1.20 -17.16 16.26
N PRO A 92 2.29 -17.44 15.53
CA PRO A 92 3.62 -17.54 16.12
C PRO A 92 3.95 -16.29 16.92
N LEU A 93 4.58 -16.43 18.09
CA LEU A 93 4.94 -15.29 18.92
C LEU A 93 5.88 -14.32 18.20
N SER A 94 6.71 -14.81 17.27
CA SER A 94 7.53 -13.96 16.39
C SER A 94 6.71 -13.02 15.51
N GLN A 95 5.47 -13.34 15.15
CA GLN A 95 4.62 -12.45 14.35
C GLN A 95 3.91 -11.39 15.18
N ILE A 96 3.79 -11.60 16.49
CA ILE A 96 3.12 -10.65 17.39
C ILE A 96 3.92 -9.35 17.51
N ALA A 97 5.25 -9.44 17.56
CA ALA A 97 6.12 -8.27 17.81
C ALA A 97 6.08 -7.24 16.67
N TYR A 98 6.10 -7.65 15.41
CA TYR A 98 6.06 -6.70 14.28
C TYR A 98 4.64 -6.37 13.79
N GLY A 99 3.72 -7.34 13.86
CA GLY A 99 2.35 -7.15 13.39
C GLY A 99 1.44 -6.44 14.40
N ASN A 100 1.91 -6.23 15.64
CA ASN A 100 1.14 -5.69 16.75
C ASN A 100 -0.19 -6.44 16.95
N LEU A 101 -0.16 -7.75 16.66
CA LEU A 101 -1.35 -8.60 16.55
C LEU A 101 -2.02 -8.83 17.91
N TYR A 102 -1.34 -8.52 19.01
CA TYR A 102 -1.89 -8.66 20.36
C TYR A 102 -3.08 -7.74 20.61
N THR A 103 -3.15 -6.62 19.92
CA THR A 103 -4.26 -5.68 20.01
C THR A 103 -5.57 -6.23 19.45
N LEU A 104 -5.50 -7.32 18.70
CA LEU A 104 -6.64 -8.08 18.19
C LEU A 104 -7.22 -9.00 19.27
N ILE A 105 -6.43 -9.31 20.28
CA ILE A 105 -6.84 -10.09 21.45
C ILE A 105 -7.50 -9.13 22.43
N SER A 106 -8.66 -9.51 22.96
CA SER A 106 -9.26 -8.77 24.07
C SER A 106 -8.55 -9.15 25.37
N LYS A 107 -8.09 -8.16 26.16
CA LYS A 107 -7.59 -8.41 27.53
C LYS A 107 -8.58 -9.21 28.39
N GLU A 108 -9.87 -9.03 28.14
CA GLU A 108 -10.95 -9.72 28.87
C GLU A 108 -11.28 -11.11 28.31
N SER A 109 -10.70 -11.51 27.18
CA SER A 109 -10.93 -12.86 26.66
C SER A 109 -10.10 -13.86 27.48
N LYS A 110 -10.79 -14.70 28.26
CA LYS A 110 -10.20 -15.95 28.82
C LYS A 110 -9.95 -17.00 27.72
N ARG A 111 -9.65 -16.57 26.50
CA ARG A 111 -9.82 -17.37 25.27
C ARG A 111 -8.53 -17.56 24.49
N PHE A 112 -7.41 -17.19 25.07
CA PHE A 112 -6.13 -17.38 24.43
C PHE A 112 -5.16 -18.12 25.34
N HIS A 113 -4.38 -18.98 24.71
CA HIS A 113 -3.39 -19.84 25.34
C HIS A 113 -2.08 -19.74 24.58
N ILE A 114 -0.96 -19.87 25.29
CA ILE A 114 0.37 -19.91 24.68
C ILE A 114 0.88 -21.34 24.74
N SER A 115 1.02 -21.99 23.58
CA SER A 115 1.44 -23.39 23.50
C SER A 115 2.52 -23.62 22.44
N THR A 116 3.10 -24.81 22.44
CA THR A 116 4.14 -25.21 21.46
C THR A 116 3.57 -25.85 20.20
N SER A 117 2.24 -25.90 20.08
CA SER A 117 1.56 -26.53 18.95
C SER A 117 0.44 -25.65 18.42
N ASN A 118 0.33 -25.57 17.10
CA ASN A 118 -0.81 -24.97 16.42
C ASN A 118 -1.91 -26.00 16.08
N ASP A 119 -1.72 -27.28 16.43
CA ASP A 119 -2.76 -28.30 16.33
C ASP A 119 -3.74 -28.15 17.50
N PRO A 120 -5.04 -27.88 17.24
CA PRO A 120 -6.06 -27.76 18.28
C PRO A 120 -6.08 -28.95 19.25
N LYS A 121 -5.81 -30.16 18.77
CA LYS A 121 -5.87 -31.39 19.59
C LYS A 121 -4.69 -31.47 20.55
N GLN A 122 -3.50 -31.12 20.10
CA GLN A 122 -2.30 -31.11 20.94
C GLN A 122 -2.31 -29.92 21.90
N SER A 123 -2.69 -28.74 21.42
CA SER A 123 -2.75 -27.54 22.24
C SER A 123 -3.81 -27.62 23.35
N ALA A 124 -4.86 -28.42 23.18
CA ALA A 124 -5.86 -28.66 24.22
C ALA A 124 -5.41 -29.72 25.25
N THR A 125 -4.45 -30.58 24.90
CA THR A 125 -3.85 -31.56 25.81
C THR A 125 -2.59 -31.07 26.51
N ASP A 126 -1.98 -29.97 26.03
CA ASP A 126 -0.96 -29.25 26.77
C ASP A 126 -1.61 -28.65 28.03
N GLU A 127 -1.60 -29.40 29.14
CA GLU A 127 -2.29 -29.05 30.40
C GLU A 127 -1.84 -27.71 31.02
N LYS A 128 -0.78 -27.09 30.49
CA LYS A 128 -0.23 -25.82 30.98
C LYS A 128 0.25 -24.96 29.83
N ASP A 129 -0.16 -23.70 29.85
CA ASP A 129 0.46 -22.68 29.00
C ASP A 129 1.98 -22.68 29.23
N VAL A 130 2.74 -22.52 28.14
CA VAL A 130 4.20 -22.39 28.18
C VAL A 130 4.59 -21.11 28.94
N ILE A 131 3.74 -20.09 28.88
CA ILE A 131 3.84 -18.79 29.56
C ILE A 131 2.44 -18.43 30.02
N ASP A 132 2.27 -17.88 31.23
CA ASP A 132 0.97 -17.36 31.67
C ASP A 132 0.45 -16.35 30.64
N SER A 133 -0.64 -16.70 29.96
CA SER A 133 -1.14 -15.96 28.81
C SER A 133 -1.53 -14.52 29.18
N HIS A 134 -2.12 -14.31 30.36
CA HIS A 134 -2.51 -12.97 30.81
C HIS A 134 -1.31 -12.11 31.18
N ALA A 135 -0.31 -12.67 31.87
CA ALA A 135 0.94 -11.97 32.17
C ALA A 135 1.72 -11.65 30.90
N PHE A 136 1.75 -12.57 29.92
CA PHE A 136 2.29 -12.29 28.60
C PHE A 136 1.57 -11.11 27.96
N TYR A 137 0.24 -11.15 27.86
CA TYR A 137 -0.55 -10.05 27.29
C TYR A 137 -0.28 -8.71 27.97
N ASP A 138 -0.21 -8.69 29.30
CA ASP A 138 0.05 -7.46 30.05
C ASP A 138 1.47 -6.92 29.82
N SER A 139 2.43 -7.77 29.48
CA SER A 139 3.79 -7.34 29.11
C SER A 139 3.89 -6.79 27.67
N LEU A 140 2.92 -7.04 26.79
CA LEU A 140 3.03 -6.67 25.37
C LEU A 140 3.03 -5.15 25.15
N SER A 141 2.58 -4.35 26.12
CA SER A 141 2.75 -2.89 26.09
C SER A 141 4.20 -2.44 26.13
N ASP A 142 5.10 -3.28 26.62
CA ASP A 142 6.54 -3.00 26.76
C ASP A 142 7.31 -3.37 25.49
N LEU A 143 6.65 -3.95 24.49
CA LEU A 143 7.25 -4.23 23.18
C LEU A 143 7.51 -2.92 22.43
N ASP A 144 8.76 -2.74 22.06
CA ASP A 144 9.22 -1.70 21.15
C ASP A 144 10.06 -2.31 20.02
N PHE A 145 9.43 -3.25 19.30
CA PHE A 145 10.05 -3.89 18.14
C PHE A 145 10.42 -2.87 17.05
N LYS A 146 9.61 -1.82 16.92
CA LYS A 146 9.84 -0.72 15.99
C LYS A 146 11.20 -0.04 16.22
N THR A 147 11.48 0.40 17.44
CA THR A 147 12.80 0.99 17.78
C THR A 147 13.91 -0.05 17.64
N TYR A 148 13.69 -1.28 18.09
CA TYR A 148 14.66 -2.37 17.93
C TYR A 148 15.05 -2.58 16.46
N TYR A 149 14.08 -2.67 15.55
CA TYR A 149 14.32 -2.92 14.14
C TYR A 149 15.01 -1.75 13.44
N LYS A 150 14.66 -0.50 13.77
CA LYS A 150 15.38 0.68 13.26
C LYS A 150 16.85 0.68 13.67
N ASN A 151 17.15 0.23 14.89
CA ASN A 151 18.53 0.05 15.33
C ASN A 151 19.25 -1.05 14.53
N LYS A 152 18.55 -2.09 14.08
CA LYS A 152 19.12 -3.11 13.18
C LYS A 152 19.42 -2.58 11.80
N ILE A 153 18.55 -1.75 11.24
CA ILE A 153 18.83 -1.02 10.00
C ILE A 153 20.09 -0.15 10.18
N ASP A 154 20.22 0.57 11.29
CA ASP A 154 21.43 1.36 11.58
C ASP A 154 22.70 0.52 11.68
N GLN A 155 22.62 -0.64 12.33
CA GLN A 155 23.74 -1.57 12.43
C GLN A 155 24.14 -2.10 11.06
N PHE A 156 23.17 -2.46 10.21
CA PHE A 156 23.41 -2.90 8.84
C PHE A 156 24.14 -1.83 8.03
N TYR A 157 23.63 -0.60 7.96
CA TYR A 157 24.29 0.46 7.18
C TYR A 157 25.64 0.88 7.76
N LYS A 158 25.82 0.77 9.08
CA LYS A 158 27.14 0.98 9.70
C LYS A 158 28.16 -0.09 9.29
N ALA A 159 27.74 -1.35 9.18
CA ALA A 159 28.61 -2.47 8.84
C ALA A 159 28.84 -2.63 7.33
N HIS A 160 27.80 -2.41 6.53
CA HIS A 160 27.74 -2.75 5.11
C HIS A 160 27.43 -1.56 4.19
N GLY A 161 27.28 -0.34 4.73
CA GLY A 161 26.89 0.84 3.92
C GLY A 161 27.88 1.17 2.80
N ASP A 162 29.20 1.07 3.07
CA ASP A 162 30.22 1.26 2.04
C ASP A 162 30.19 0.16 0.96
N GLU A 163 29.90 -1.08 1.35
CA GLU A 163 29.74 -2.20 0.42
C GLU A 163 28.50 -2.02 -0.45
N ALA A 164 27.35 -1.70 0.15
CA ALA A 164 26.10 -1.40 -0.55
C ALA A 164 26.24 -0.23 -1.53
N ARG A 165 26.94 0.84 -1.12
CA ARG A 165 27.30 1.96 -1.99
C ARG A 165 28.14 1.49 -3.18
N ASN A 166 29.20 0.73 -2.92
CA ASN A 166 30.12 0.28 -3.96
C ASN A 166 29.44 -0.68 -4.95
N VAL A 167 28.61 -1.61 -4.48
CA VAL A 167 27.82 -2.51 -5.32
C VAL A 167 26.86 -1.71 -6.21
N SER A 168 26.17 -0.71 -5.63
CA SER A 168 25.27 0.16 -6.38
C SER A 168 26.01 0.98 -7.45
N LYS A 169 27.18 1.53 -7.13
CA LYS A 169 28.04 2.24 -8.10
C LYS A 169 28.49 1.32 -9.24
N LEU A 170 29.01 0.15 -8.91
CA LEU A 170 29.47 -0.81 -9.92
C LEU A 170 28.32 -1.29 -10.81
N ARG A 171 27.13 -1.48 -10.23
CA ARG A 171 25.93 -1.83 -10.98
C ARG A 171 25.54 -0.71 -11.96
N ALA A 172 25.47 0.53 -11.51
CA ALA A 172 25.16 1.66 -12.37
C ALA A 172 26.19 1.83 -13.51
N MET A 173 27.47 1.61 -13.21
CA MET A 173 28.53 1.63 -14.22
C MET A 173 28.38 0.49 -15.25
N LEU A 174 27.96 -0.70 -14.82
CA LEU A 174 27.67 -1.82 -15.71
C LEU A 174 26.42 -1.54 -16.58
N ASP A 175 25.35 -1.03 -15.96
CA ASP A 175 24.10 -0.69 -16.64
C ASP A 175 24.35 0.26 -17.82
N ILE A 176 25.17 1.32 -17.63
CA ILE A 176 25.51 2.26 -18.71
C ILE A 176 26.46 1.68 -19.76
N ASP A 177 27.38 0.79 -19.36
CA ASP A 177 28.27 0.11 -20.32
C ASP A 177 27.47 -0.81 -21.22
N MET A 178 26.52 -1.56 -20.65
CA MET A 178 25.62 -2.44 -21.40
C MET A 178 24.73 -1.64 -22.34
N GLN A 179 24.09 -0.57 -21.85
CA GLN A 179 23.20 0.25 -22.68
C GLN A 179 23.95 0.93 -23.83
N HIS A 180 25.19 1.39 -23.60
CA HIS A 180 26.06 1.94 -24.65
C HIS A 180 26.50 0.88 -25.66
N ALA A 181 26.93 -0.31 -25.20
CA ALA A 181 27.35 -1.39 -26.08
C ALA A 181 26.22 -1.96 -26.96
N LEU A 182 24.96 -1.80 -26.52
CA LEU A 182 23.76 -2.11 -27.28
C LEU A 182 23.37 -1.00 -28.29
N GLY A 183 24.03 0.16 -28.24
CA GLY A 183 23.73 1.32 -29.08
C GLY A 183 22.50 2.11 -28.63
N GLU A 184 22.02 1.89 -27.40
CA GLU A 184 20.84 2.56 -26.85
C GLU A 184 21.18 3.83 -26.06
N LEU A 185 22.47 4.09 -25.82
CA LEU A 185 22.98 5.30 -25.19
C LEU A 185 24.06 5.89 -26.10
N ASP A 186 23.91 7.15 -26.51
CA ASP A 186 24.90 7.80 -27.37
C ASP A 186 26.21 8.14 -26.61
N ASP A 187 27.31 8.35 -27.34
CA ASP A 187 28.63 8.59 -26.76
C ASP A 187 28.67 9.80 -25.80
N LYS A 188 27.90 10.85 -26.08
CA LYS A 188 27.86 12.05 -25.24
C LYS A 188 27.11 11.80 -23.94
N SER A 189 25.97 11.11 -24.00
CA SER A 189 25.20 10.70 -22.83
C SER A 189 25.96 9.69 -21.99
N TYR A 190 26.65 8.74 -22.62
CA TYR A 190 27.52 7.78 -21.94
C TYR A 190 28.68 8.48 -21.21
N ALA A 191 29.39 9.39 -21.88
CA ALA A 191 30.46 10.17 -21.26
C ALA A 191 29.96 11.05 -20.10
N LEU A 192 28.78 11.66 -20.25
CA LEU A 192 28.15 12.44 -19.19
C LEU A 192 27.78 11.56 -17.97
N ALA A 193 27.16 10.40 -18.19
CA ALA A 193 26.83 9.46 -17.12
C ALA A 193 28.09 8.95 -16.39
N LYS A 194 29.15 8.59 -17.12
CA LYS A 194 30.45 8.19 -16.55
C LYS A 194 31.05 9.26 -15.64
N ARG A 195 31.04 10.53 -16.08
CA ARG A 195 31.53 11.67 -15.28
C ARG A 195 30.68 11.89 -14.02
N ALA A 196 29.36 11.73 -14.13
CA ALA A 196 28.46 11.87 -12.98
C ALA A 196 28.63 10.75 -11.95
N PHE A 197 28.83 9.50 -12.39
CA PHE A 197 29.00 8.35 -11.49
C PHE A 197 30.41 8.21 -10.92
N ASN A 198 31.39 8.85 -11.55
CA ASN A 198 32.76 8.89 -11.09
C ASN A 198 33.30 10.34 -11.14
N PRO A 199 32.81 11.22 -10.26
CA PRO A 199 33.17 12.63 -10.30
C PRO A 199 34.67 12.81 -10.06
N ASP A 200 35.34 13.51 -10.98
CA ASP A 200 36.72 13.96 -10.79
C ASP A 200 36.69 15.30 -10.05
N PRO A 201 37.32 15.41 -8.85
CA PRO A 201 37.37 16.67 -8.12
C PRO A 201 38.09 17.80 -8.87
N ASN A 202 38.82 17.49 -9.94
CA ASN A 202 39.52 18.47 -10.78
C ASN A 202 38.76 18.80 -12.08
N ASP A 203 37.56 18.25 -12.28
CA ASP A 203 36.74 18.58 -13.43
C ASP A 203 36.33 20.06 -13.35
N SER A 204 36.70 20.85 -14.36
CA SER A 204 36.41 22.28 -14.41
C SER A 204 34.94 22.59 -14.70
N ASP A 205 34.18 21.60 -15.20
CA ASP A 205 32.77 21.73 -15.56
C ASP A 205 31.99 20.47 -15.15
N PRO A 206 31.96 20.13 -13.85
CA PRO A 206 31.40 18.86 -13.40
C PRO A 206 29.89 18.81 -13.69
N PRO A 207 29.36 17.65 -14.08
CA PRO A 207 27.91 17.50 -14.22
C PRO A 207 27.23 17.71 -12.87
N LYS A 208 26.08 18.38 -12.88
CA LYS A 208 25.28 18.53 -11.66
C LYS A 208 24.42 17.29 -11.48
N VAL A 209 24.40 16.74 -10.28
CA VAL A 209 23.65 15.52 -9.97
C VAL A 209 22.66 15.80 -8.85
N TYR A 210 21.43 15.35 -9.01
CA TYR A 210 20.36 15.49 -8.04
C TYR A 210 19.72 14.11 -7.78
N PRO A 211 19.23 13.83 -6.58
CA PRO A 211 18.31 12.72 -6.41
C PRO A 211 17.04 13.01 -7.21
N PHE A 212 16.49 12.02 -7.91
CA PHE A 212 15.19 12.17 -8.52
C PHE A 212 14.15 12.35 -7.42
N ALA A 213 13.30 13.38 -7.54
CA ALA A 213 12.23 13.62 -6.62
C ALA A 213 10.95 13.97 -7.38
N PHE A 214 9.83 13.42 -6.91
CA PHE A 214 8.50 13.68 -7.43
C PHE A 214 7.59 14.14 -6.30
N ASN A 215 7.00 15.32 -6.45
CA ASN A 215 6.13 16.00 -5.49
C ASN A 215 6.74 16.08 -4.08
N GLY A 216 8.04 16.34 -4.00
CA GLY A 216 8.80 16.39 -2.74
C GLY A 216 9.21 15.03 -2.17
N TYR A 217 8.75 13.93 -2.73
CA TYR A 217 9.18 12.58 -2.37
C TYR A 217 10.44 12.21 -3.16
N GLN A 218 11.48 11.72 -2.48
CA GLN A 218 12.71 11.31 -3.14
C GLN A 218 12.62 9.86 -3.59
N SER A 219 13.18 9.54 -4.74
CA SER A 219 13.33 8.15 -5.19
C SER A 219 14.45 7.45 -4.41
N ASN A 220 14.30 6.14 -4.21
CA ASN A 220 15.28 5.24 -3.57
C ASN A 220 16.60 5.15 -4.36
N ASP A 221 16.51 5.17 -5.69
CA ASP A 221 17.65 4.89 -6.58
C ASP A 221 17.72 5.79 -7.82
N GLY A 222 16.73 6.67 -8.01
CA GLY A 222 16.67 7.61 -9.10
C GLY A 222 17.66 8.77 -8.99
N LEU A 223 18.37 9.08 -10.07
CA LEU A 223 19.20 10.27 -10.21
C LEU A 223 18.77 11.11 -11.41
N VAL A 224 18.95 12.42 -11.31
CA VAL A 224 18.89 13.37 -12.42
C VAL A 224 20.28 13.99 -12.61
N ILE A 225 20.81 13.89 -13.82
CA ILE A 225 22.14 14.36 -14.19
C ILE A 225 21.99 15.47 -15.22
N VAL A 226 22.42 16.68 -14.86
CA VAL A 226 22.33 17.85 -15.73
C VAL A 226 23.72 18.15 -16.30
N GLY A 227 23.84 17.96 -17.62
CA GLY A 227 24.99 18.38 -18.40
C GLY A 227 24.77 19.75 -19.05
N LYS A 228 25.75 20.18 -19.85
CA LYS A 228 25.69 21.47 -20.56
C LYS A 228 24.63 21.51 -21.68
N ASP A 229 24.40 20.38 -22.35
CA ASP A 229 23.58 20.28 -23.55
C ASP A 229 22.47 19.22 -23.46
N ARG A 230 22.29 18.59 -22.29
CA ARG A 230 21.32 17.51 -22.07
C ARG A 230 21.05 17.25 -20.60
N VAL A 231 19.93 16.59 -20.32
CA VAL A 231 19.62 16.02 -19.01
C VAL A 231 19.51 14.50 -19.15
N LEU A 232 20.03 13.76 -18.19
CA LEU A 232 19.86 12.32 -18.09
C LEU A 232 19.11 11.98 -16.82
N THR A 233 18.35 10.89 -16.83
CA THR A 233 17.95 10.18 -15.61
C THR A 233 18.66 8.85 -15.51
N TYR A 234 18.90 8.38 -14.28
CA TYR A 234 19.29 7.00 -14.01
C TYR A 234 18.29 6.36 -13.06
N PHE A 235 17.79 5.18 -13.41
CA PHE A 235 16.94 4.35 -12.56
C PHE A 235 17.41 2.89 -12.63
N ARG A 236 17.71 2.32 -11.48
CA ARG A 236 18.27 0.97 -11.40
C ARG A 236 17.21 -0.08 -11.73
N GLY A 237 17.59 -1.08 -12.52
CA GLY A 237 16.73 -2.22 -12.84
C GLY A 237 15.64 -1.93 -13.87
N GLU A 238 15.60 -0.74 -14.46
CA GLU A 238 14.83 -0.44 -15.66
C GLU A 238 15.44 -1.12 -16.89
N ASP A 239 14.63 -1.43 -17.90
CA ASP A 239 15.12 -1.98 -19.18
C ASP A 239 16.07 -0.99 -19.88
N ARG A 240 15.84 0.32 -19.64
CA ARG A 240 16.71 1.41 -20.07
C ARG A 240 17.10 2.25 -18.85
N PRO A 241 18.14 1.83 -18.11
CA PRO A 241 18.53 2.49 -16.87
C PRO A 241 18.82 3.97 -17.05
N VAL A 242 19.38 4.38 -18.20
CA VAL A 242 19.59 5.79 -18.52
C VAL A 242 18.64 6.28 -19.61
N THR A 243 17.92 7.36 -19.33
CA THR A 243 17.09 8.05 -20.32
C THR A 243 17.63 9.45 -20.59
N THR A 244 17.75 9.82 -21.87
CA THR A 244 18.27 11.12 -22.31
C THR A 244 17.13 12.10 -22.66
N PHE A 245 17.31 13.35 -22.27
CA PHE A 245 16.45 14.48 -22.55
C PHE A 245 17.27 15.61 -23.18
N ALA A 246 16.67 16.34 -24.10
CA ALA A 246 17.34 17.41 -24.82
C ALA A 246 17.81 18.54 -23.88
N ASP A 247 17.00 18.87 -22.89
CA ASP A 247 17.27 19.88 -21.87
C ASP A 247 16.35 19.67 -20.66
N GLN A 248 16.39 20.61 -19.72
CA GLN A 248 15.56 20.59 -18.52
C GLN A 248 14.06 20.71 -18.83
N ASP A 249 13.68 21.44 -19.88
CA ASP A 249 12.29 21.57 -20.28
C ASP A 249 11.79 20.23 -20.86
N ASP A 250 12.55 19.59 -21.75
CA ASP A 250 12.21 18.26 -22.29
C ASP A 250 12.07 17.21 -21.18
N PHE A 251 12.97 17.22 -20.21
CA PHE A 251 12.86 16.38 -19.02
C PHE A 251 11.55 16.61 -18.27
N THR A 252 11.27 17.86 -17.95
CA THR A 252 10.12 18.21 -17.12
C THR A 252 8.78 17.85 -17.78
N HIS A 253 8.72 17.93 -19.11
CA HIS A 253 7.49 17.64 -19.87
C HIS A 253 7.34 16.17 -20.27
N HIS A 254 8.44 15.43 -20.45
CA HIS A 254 8.39 14.10 -21.08
C HIS A 254 8.97 12.97 -20.22
N TRP A 255 9.42 13.23 -18.98
CA TRP A 255 10.00 12.16 -18.14
C TRP A 255 9.04 11.00 -17.94
N GLY A 256 7.77 11.26 -17.58
CA GLY A 256 6.86 10.17 -17.21
C GLY A 256 6.41 9.34 -18.41
N THR A 257 6.28 9.94 -19.60
CA THR A 257 6.01 9.17 -20.82
C THR A 257 7.23 8.36 -21.26
N LYS A 258 8.45 8.91 -21.12
CA LYS A 258 9.69 8.21 -21.49
C LYS A 258 10.10 7.13 -20.49
N LEU A 259 9.83 7.31 -19.20
CA LEU A 259 10.23 6.38 -18.12
C LEU A 259 9.15 5.36 -17.79
N CYS A 260 7.88 5.76 -17.76
CA CYS A 260 6.78 4.91 -17.30
C CYS A 260 5.90 4.40 -18.46
N GLY A 261 6.12 4.89 -19.68
CA GLY A 261 5.25 4.63 -20.81
C GLY A 261 3.89 5.36 -20.73
N ASN A 262 3.01 5.09 -21.69
CA ASN A 262 1.71 5.76 -21.82
C ASN A 262 0.54 5.00 -21.17
N LYS A 263 0.80 4.22 -20.11
CA LYS A 263 -0.23 3.40 -19.44
C LYS A 263 -0.18 3.58 -17.93
N ASP A 264 -1.35 3.58 -17.30
CA ASP A 264 -1.50 3.73 -15.84
C ASP A 264 -0.75 2.65 -15.05
N ASP A 265 -0.65 1.43 -15.60
CA ASP A 265 0.10 0.32 -15.00
C ASP A 265 1.58 0.68 -14.88
N GLY A 266 2.18 1.27 -15.93
CA GLY A 266 3.60 1.64 -15.93
C GLY A 266 3.94 2.74 -14.92
N LEU A 267 3.01 3.67 -14.65
CA LEU A 267 3.19 4.68 -13.59
C LEU A 267 3.12 4.07 -12.20
N THR A 268 2.23 3.10 -12.01
CA THR A 268 2.10 2.37 -10.75
C THR A 268 3.34 1.54 -10.48
N ASP A 269 3.79 0.79 -11.50
CA ASP A 269 4.99 -0.05 -11.42
C ASP A 269 6.23 0.80 -11.12
N PHE A 270 6.39 1.92 -11.82
CA PHE A 270 7.48 2.87 -11.55
C PHE A 270 7.47 3.40 -10.12
N ALA A 271 6.30 3.83 -9.62
CA ALA A 271 6.17 4.34 -8.27
C ALA A 271 6.55 3.29 -7.22
N VAL A 272 5.98 2.09 -7.32
CA VAL A 272 6.24 0.97 -6.39
C VAL A 272 7.70 0.53 -6.43
N LYS A 273 8.33 0.58 -7.60
CA LYS A 273 9.72 0.13 -7.78
C LYS A 273 10.75 1.13 -7.25
N HIS A 274 10.50 2.43 -7.42
CA HIS A 274 11.53 3.45 -7.23
C HIS A 274 11.33 4.35 -6.01
N PHE A 275 10.24 4.21 -5.26
CA PHE A 275 9.97 5.00 -4.07
C PHE A 275 9.73 4.10 -2.86
N SER A 276 9.91 4.65 -1.66
CA SER A 276 9.59 3.97 -0.41
C SER A 276 8.10 3.68 -0.32
N GLU A 277 7.71 2.60 0.34
CA GLU A 277 6.30 2.23 0.46
C GLU A 277 5.49 3.34 1.17
N ASN A 278 6.10 3.98 2.17
CA ASN A 278 5.54 5.12 2.87
C ASN A 278 5.29 6.32 1.92
N ASP A 279 6.23 6.62 1.01
CA ASP A 279 6.07 7.74 0.07
C ASP A 279 5.11 7.42 -1.09
N VAL A 280 5.07 6.16 -1.55
CA VAL A 280 4.11 5.68 -2.57
C VAL A 280 2.68 5.88 -2.10
N ASN A 281 2.38 5.45 -0.87
CA ASN A 281 1.05 5.51 -0.29
C ASN A 281 0.69 6.87 0.31
N GLY A 282 1.70 7.69 0.60
CA GLY A 282 1.58 9.05 1.09
C GLY A 282 1.71 9.17 2.59
N ARG A 283 2.34 10.28 3.00
CA ARG A 283 2.46 10.68 4.40
C ARG A 283 1.13 11.24 4.90
N ALA A 284 0.93 11.25 6.22
CA ALA A 284 -0.29 11.81 6.82
C ALA A 284 -0.57 13.23 6.30
N GLY A 285 -1.68 13.40 5.55
CA GLY A 285 -2.14 14.69 5.06
C GLY A 285 -1.85 15.02 3.59
N GLY A 286 -1.26 14.12 2.79
CA GLY A 286 -1.02 14.36 1.36
C GLY A 286 -1.30 13.16 0.46
N PRO A 287 -1.54 13.37 -0.85
CA PRO A 287 -1.46 12.29 -1.82
C PRO A 287 -0.01 11.82 -1.90
N GLY A 288 0.24 10.52 -1.73
CA GLY A 288 1.56 9.92 -2.00
C GLY A 288 1.92 10.00 -3.48
N VAL A 289 3.10 9.49 -3.84
CA VAL A 289 3.58 9.46 -5.23
C VAL A 289 2.51 8.87 -6.15
N LEU A 290 1.92 7.74 -5.78
CA LEU A 290 0.91 7.08 -6.60
C LEU A 290 -0.37 7.91 -6.73
N GLY A 291 -0.82 8.52 -5.64
CA GLY A 291 -2.00 9.39 -5.65
C GLY A 291 -1.79 10.62 -6.53
N THR A 292 -0.59 11.19 -6.53
CA THR A 292 -0.23 12.33 -7.38
C THR A 292 -0.07 11.94 -8.85
N LEU A 293 0.53 10.79 -9.16
CA LEU A 293 0.64 10.29 -10.54
C LEU A 293 -0.73 9.96 -11.14
N ARG A 294 -1.65 9.44 -10.33
CA ARG A 294 -3.01 9.05 -10.76
C ARG A 294 -4.03 10.17 -10.75
N ALA A 295 -3.77 11.30 -10.08
CA ALA A 295 -4.71 12.42 -10.04
C ALA A 295 -5.07 12.85 -11.48
N ASP A 296 -6.35 12.68 -11.82
CA ASP A 296 -6.96 12.63 -13.15
C ASP A 296 -6.20 13.34 -14.29
N GLY A 297 -5.37 12.57 -14.99
CA GLY A 297 -4.86 12.91 -16.31
C GLY A 297 -3.53 13.66 -16.34
N PHE A 298 -2.67 13.49 -15.32
CA PHE A 298 -1.30 14.04 -15.32
C PHE A 298 -0.59 13.84 -16.67
N PHE A 299 -0.78 12.68 -17.32
CA PHE A 299 -0.21 12.37 -18.64
C PHE A 299 -1.24 12.29 -19.79
N GLU A 300 -2.48 11.85 -19.54
CA GLU A 300 -3.52 11.79 -20.59
C GLU A 300 -3.90 13.17 -21.14
N LYS A 301 -3.66 14.23 -20.34
CA LYS A 301 -3.80 15.60 -20.77
C LYS A 301 -2.49 16.33 -20.53
N ALA A 302 -1.46 16.07 -21.34
CA ALA A 302 -0.21 16.86 -21.33
C ALA A 302 -0.41 18.39 -21.48
N ASN A 303 -1.64 18.86 -21.78
CA ASN A 303 -2.04 20.27 -21.68
C ASN A 303 -2.43 20.76 -20.26
N VAL A 304 -2.80 19.85 -19.33
CA VAL A 304 -3.19 20.15 -17.94
C VAL A 304 -1.99 20.42 -17.06
N THR A 305 -0.85 19.77 -17.31
CA THR A 305 0.44 20.11 -16.71
C THR A 305 0.73 21.61 -16.90
N TRP A 306 0.45 22.15 -18.09
CA TRP A 306 0.57 23.59 -18.38
C TRP A 306 -0.46 24.45 -17.63
N GLN A 307 -1.70 24.00 -17.40
CA GLN A 307 -2.66 24.79 -16.61
C GLN A 307 -2.28 24.85 -15.12
N TRP A 308 -1.77 23.76 -14.54
CA TRP A 308 -1.29 23.75 -13.16
C TRP A 308 -0.04 24.63 -13.00
N ILE A 309 0.90 24.55 -13.94
CA ILE A 309 2.09 25.41 -13.98
C ILE A 309 1.70 26.90 -14.13
N LYS A 310 0.73 27.24 -15.01
CA LYS A 310 0.20 28.62 -15.13
C LYS A 310 -0.45 29.12 -13.85
N ASN A 311 -1.02 28.22 -13.07
CA ASN A 311 -1.69 28.54 -11.81
C ASN A 311 -0.72 28.58 -10.60
N GLY A 312 0.59 28.49 -10.84
CA GLY A 312 1.60 28.61 -9.79
C GLY A 312 1.86 27.33 -8.99
N PHE A 313 1.41 26.18 -9.47
CA PHE A 313 1.81 24.89 -8.88
C PHE A 313 3.22 24.54 -9.35
N THR A 314 4.10 24.22 -8.39
CA THR A 314 5.49 23.85 -8.63
C THR A 314 5.59 22.63 -9.53
N TYR A 315 6.66 22.55 -10.32
CA TYR A 315 6.93 21.36 -11.10
C TYR A 315 6.97 20.13 -10.19
N PRO A 316 6.22 19.09 -10.53
CA PRO A 316 6.13 17.91 -9.68
C PRO A 316 7.47 17.17 -9.68
N VAL A 317 8.26 17.26 -10.75
CA VAL A 317 9.68 16.92 -10.69
C VAL A 317 10.48 18.19 -10.45
N SER A 318 11.13 18.27 -9.29
CA SER A 318 11.78 19.50 -8.83
C SER A 318 13.30 19.32 -8.77
N PHE A 319 14.01 20.34 -9.28
CA PHE A 319 15.45 20.53 -9.08
C PHE A 319 15.76 21.33 -7.81
N ASP A 320 14.77 21.63 -6.97
CA ASP A 320 14.95 22.29 -5.67
C ASP A 320 15.60 21.34 -4.64
N GLN A 321 15.86 20.09 -5.03
CA GLN A 321 16.66 19.16 -4.26
C GLN A 321 18.10 19.68 -4.14
N LYS A 322 18.74 19.37 -3.02
CA LYS A 322 20.14 19.72 -2.81
C LYS A 322 21.01 18.98 -3.84
N GLU A 323 21.80 19.73 -4.59
CA GLU A 323 22.80 19.17 -5.51
C GLU A 323 23.77 18.25 -4.77
N ILE A 324 24.08 17.11 -5.39
CA ILE A 324 25.05 16.14 -4.89
C ILE A 324 26.41 16.49 -5.51
N HIS A 325 27.31 17.05 -4.69
CA HIS A 325 28.65 17.45 -5.13
C HIS A 325 29.72 16.35 -5.02
N ASN A 326 29.39 15.23 -4.39
CA ASN A 326 30.33 14.12 -4.15
C ASN A 326 29.81 12.84 -4.82
N ASP A 327 30.29 11.68 -4.38
CA ASP A 327 29.80 10.36 -4.83
C ASP A 327 28.26 10.26 -4.73
N PRO A 328 27.53 10.19 -5.86
CA PRO A 328 26.06 10.13 -5.84
C PRO A 328 25.53 8.87 -5.16
N PHE A 329 26.29 7.78 -5.18
CA PHE A 329 25.90 6.53 -4.54
C PHE A 329 25.98 6.61 -3.02
N GLY A 330 26.83 7.48 -2.47
CA GLY A 330 26.84 7.78 -1.03
C GLY A 330 25.56 8.49 -0.60
N SER A 331 25.08 9.43 -1.41
CA SER A 331 23.79 10.11 -1.18
C SER A 331 22.61 9.14 -1.32
N LEU A 332 22.60 8.28 -2.34
CA LEU A 332 21.55 7.25 -2.50
C LEU A 332 21.55 6.25 -1.35
N ALA A 333 22.71 5.82 -0.85
CA ALA A 333 22.79 4.93 0.32
C ALA A 333 22.18 5.60 1.57
N ALA A 334 22.42 6.89 1.78
CA ALA A 334 21.82 7.64 2.88
C ALA A 334 20.30 7.83 2.71
N ILE A 335 19.82 8.02 1.48
CA ILE A 335 18.38 8.05 1.15
C ILE A 335 17.74 6.71 1.47
N ASN A 336 18.32 5.60 1.00
CA ASN A 336 17.81 4.25 1.25
C ASN A 336 17.78 3.93 2.75
N GLN A 337 18.83 4.24 3.51
CA GLN A 337 18.81 4.05 4.97
C GLN A 337 17.66 4.81 5.65
N ARG A 338 17.39 6.04 5.20
CA ARG A 338 16.28 6.83 5.74
C ARG A 338 14.94 6.21 5.35
N HIS A 339 14.78 5.80 4.09
CA HIS A 339 13.55 5.20 3.59
C HIS A 339 13.27 3.84 4.23
N ASP A 340 14.27 2.97 4.39
CA ASP A 340 14.11 1.69 5.10
C ASP A 340 13.58 1.90 6.53
N LYS A 341 13.99 2.99 7.20
CA LYS A 341 13.47 3.36 8.52
C LYS A 341 12.06 3.93 8.50
N GLU A 342 11.73 4.72 7.47
CA GLU A 342 10.39 5.28 7.27
C GLU A 342 9.39 4.19 6.89
N ASP A 343 9.80 3.22 6.07
CA ASP A 343 9.02 2.04 5.72
C ASP A 343 8.88 1.12 6.93
N ALA A 344 9.92 0.91 7.73
CA ALA A 344 9.78 0.24 9.03
C ALA A 344 8.81 0.99 9.97
N ASP A 345 8.80 2.33 9.93
CA ASP A 345 7.86 3.13 10.72
C ASP A 345 6.40 2.96 10.26
N PHE A 346 6.20 2.72 8.96
CA PHE A 346 4.92 2.53 8.29
C PHE A 346 4.39 1.09 8.44
N ASP A 347 5.24 0.10 8.18
CA ASP A 347 4.92 -1.33 8.21
C ASP A 347 4.70 -1.85 9.63
N ILE A 348 5.58 -1.45 10.56
CA ILE A 348 5.50 -1.84 11.95
C ILE A 348 4.48 -0.94 12.62
N THR A 349 3.22 -1.40 12.58
CA THR A 349 2.07 -0.70 13.15
C THR A 349 2.33 -0.26 14.60
N SER A 350 2.48 1.05 14.80
CA SER A 350 2.44 1.61 16.16
C SER A 350 1.04 1.43 16.76
N ASN A 351 0.95 1.36 18.09
CA ASN A 351 -0.30 1.12 18.83
C ASN A 351 -1.49 2.02 18.42
N SER A 352 -1.25 3.20 17.83
CA SER A 352 -2.32 4.10 17.37
C SER A 352 -3.01 3.66 16.06
N ASP A 353 -2.31 3.04 15.11
CA ASP A 353 -2.87 2.70 13.78
C ASP A 353 -3.64 1.37 13.77
N VAL A 354 -3.33 0.51 14.73
CA VAL A 354 -4.14 -0.66 15.07
C VAL A 354 -5.60 -0.28 15.35
N THR A 355 -5.87 0.85 16.01
CA THR A 355 -7.24 1.25 16.36
C THR A 355 -8.09 1.45 15.11
N LYS A 356 -7.50 1.92 13.99
CA LYS A 356 -8.16 2.03 12.68
C LYS A 356 -8.42 0.65 12.06
N LYS A 357 -7.44 -0.28 12.13
CA LYS A 357 -7.62 -1.67 11.67
C LYS A 357 -8.63 -2.45 12.52
N LYS A 358 -8.73 -2.17 13.82
CA LYS A 358 -9.72 -2.74 14.74
C LYS A 358 -11.13 -2.23 14.43
N ALA A 359 -11.27 -0.96 14.05
CA ALA A 359 -12.53 -0.42 13.53
C ALA A 359 -12.97 -1.11 12.23
N ILE A 360 -12.04 -1.36 11.29
CA ILE A 360 -12.30 -2.11 10.05
C ILE A 360 -12.75 -3.55 10.34
N ARG A 361 -12.08 -4.25 11.26
CA ARG A 361 -12.45 -5.64 11.59
C ARG A 361 -13.77 -5.75 12.36
N VAL A 362 -14.08 -4.77 13.21
CA VAL A 362 -15.41 -4.64 13.85
C VAL A 362 -16.51 -4.42 12.80
N MET A 363 -16.21 -3.78 11.67
CA MET A 363 -17.12 -3.67 10.53
C MET A 363 -17.25 -4.99 9.74
N ASP A 364 -16.18 -5.78 9.61
CA ASP A 364 -16.21 -7.11 8.95
C ASP A 364 -17.00 -8.16 9.74
N TYR A 365 -17.04 -8.08 11.07
CA TYR A 365 -17.80 -9.00 11.94
C TYR A 365 -19.26 -8.57 12.18
N MET A 366 -19.67 -7.40 11.69
CA MET A 366 -21.07 -6.98 11.75
C MET A 366 -21.76 -7.36 10.43
N PRO A 367 -22.76 -8.26 10.42
CA PRO A 367 -23.51 -8.61 9.22
C PRO A 367 -24.50 -7.48 8.94
N LEU A 368 -23.99 -6.32 8.53
CA LEU A 368 -24.78 -5.17 8.15
C LEU A 368 -24.79 -5.10 6.63
N PRO A 369 -25.97 -5.14 5.98
CA PRO A 369 -26.09 -5.15 4.51
C PRO A 369 -25.72 -3.81 3.85
N PHE A 370 -25.03 -2.92 4.57
CA PHE A 370 -24.65 -1.56 4.16
C PHE A 370 -23.18 -1.25 4.48
N ALA A 371 -22.35 -2.28 4.70
CA ALA A 371 -20.94 -2.14 5.09
C ALA A 371 -20.11 -1.35 4.06
N SER A 372 -20.42 -1.45 2.76
CA SER A 372 -19.79 -0.70 1.68
C SER A 372 -20.08 0.81 1.74
N GLY A 373 -21.33 1.20 2.00
CA GLY A 373 -21.71 2.61 2.14
C GLY A 373 -21.09 3.27 3.37
N LEU A 374 -21.07 2.58 4.51
CA LEU A 374 -20.40 3.07 5.71
C LEU A 374 -18.87 3.11 5.56
N ALA A 375 -18.26 2.10 4.93
CA ALA A 375 -16.84 2.12 4.62
C ALA A 375 -16.48 3.32 3.72
N GLY A 376 -17.30 3.66 2.72
CA GLY A 376 -17.09 4.87 1.91
C GLY A 376 -17.16 6.16 2.71
N ILE A 377 -18.13 6.31 3.62
CA ILE A 377 -18.30 7.52 4.46
C ILE A 377 -17.17 7.67 5.48
N PHE A 378 -16.75 6.57 6.13
CA PHE A 378 -15.79 6.62 7.24
C PHE A 378 -14.34 6.39 6.80
N LEU A 379 -14.10 5.70 5.68
CA LEU A 379 -12.78 5.37 5.15
C LEU A 379 -12.46 6.08 3.83
N GLY A 380 -13.43 6.78 3.22
CA GLY A 380 -13.22 7.61 2.05
C GLY A 380 -12.18 8.69 2.35
N LYS A 381 -11.07 8.65 1.61
CA LYS A 381 -9.93 9.57 1.80
C LYS A 381 -10.21 10.94 1.18
N THR A 382 -11.19 11.03 0.27
CA THR A 382 -11.61 12.28 -0.39
C THR A 382 -13.08 12.55 -0.13
N LYS A 383 -13.49 13.83 -0.22
CA LYS A 383 -14.89 14.21 -0.06
C LYS A 383 -15.82 13.52 -1.07
N SER A 384 -15.36 13.28 -2.30
CA SER A 384 -16.09 12.51 -3.30
C SER A 384 -16.31 11.06 -2.87
N GLN A 385 -15.30 10.39 -2.32
CA GLN A 385 -15.44 9.00 -1.83
C GLN A 385 -16.37 8.91 -0.62
N GLN A 386 -16.38 9.95 0.22
CA GLN A 386 -17.32 10.07 1.35
C GLN A 386 -18.74 10.33 0.86
N ASP A 387 -18.92 11.18 -0.15
CA ASP A 387 -20.22 11.50 -0.77
C ASP A 387 -20.77 10.29 -1.57
N ASP A 388 -19.90 9.53 -2.25
CA ASP A 388 -20.24 8.26 -2.93
C ASP A 388 -20.59 7.16 -1.93
N GLY A 389 -19.89 7.12 -0.78
CA GLY A 389 -20.25 6.29 0.36
C GLY A 389 -21.63 6.66 0.93
N ALA A 390 -21.90 7.96 1.08
CA ALA A 390 -23.19 8.46 1.56
C ALA A 390 -24.34 8.16 0.59
N PHE A 391 -24.08 8.27 -0.71
CA PHE A 391 -25.02 7.92 -1.77
C PHE A 391 -25.31 6.42 -1.81
N SER A 392 -24.25 5.58 -1.74
CA SER A 392 -24.37 4.13 -1.67
C SER A 392 -25.15 3.67 -0.43
N LEU A 393 -24.87 4.27 0.73
CA LEU A 393 -25.63 4.04 1.96
C LEU A 393 -27.11 4.43 1.80
N GLY A 394 -27.41 5.52 1.10
CA GLY A 394 -28.77 5.94 0.78
C GLY A 394 -29.53 4.92 -0.09
N ILE A 395 -28.86 4.36 -1.10
CA ILE A 395 -29.43 3.31 -1.97
C ILE A 395 -29.63 2.00 -1.21
N ASP A 396 -28.69 1.62 -0.35
CA ASP A 396 -28.78 0.41 0.47
C ASP A 396 -29.93 0.51 1.48
N LEU A 397 -30.15 1.67 2.10
CA LEU A 397 -31.27 1.94 3.00
C LEU A 397 -32.64 1.92 2.28
N LEU A 398 -32.71 2.50 1.08
CA LEU A 398 -33.92 2.46 0.23
C LEU A 398 -34.25 1.02 -0.20
N SER A 399 -33.24 0.25 -0.59
CA SER A 399 -33.38 -1.15 -1.02
C SER A 399 -33.80 -2.05 0.14
N ALA A 400 -33.22 -1.86 1.33
CA ALA A 400 -33.61 -2.56 2.54
C ALA A 400 -35.04 -2.20 3.01
N GLY A 401 -35.44 -0.93 2.84
CA GLY A 401 -36.80 -0.46 3.10
C GLY A 401 -37.83 -1.10 2.16
N LEU A 402 -37.54 -1.16 0.85
CA LEU A 402 -38.39 -1.76 -0.17
C LEU A 402 -38.55 -3.28 -0.01
N ALA A 403 -37.46 -3.98 0.35
CA ALA A 403 -37.49 -5.42 0.64
C ALA A 403 -38.40 -5.78 1.82
N LYS A 404 -38.57 -4.85 2.77
CA LYS A 404 -39.45 -5.00 3.94
C LYS A 404 -40.93 -4.79 3.62
N ILE A 405 -41.23 -4.06 2.53
CA ILE A 405 -42.60 -3.70 2.12
C ILE A 405 -43.19 -4.71 1.12
N HIS A 406 -42.36 -5.34 0.26
CA HIS A 406 -42.81 -6.37 -0.69
C HIS A 406 -41.86 -7.59 -0.76
N PRO A 407 -42.07 -8.63 0.08
CA PRO A 407 -41.17 -9.79 0.17
C PRO A 407 -41.13 -10.74 -1.05
N ARG A 408 -41.84 -10.44 -2.14
CA ARG A 408 -42.04 -11.34 -3.30
C ARG A 408 -41.37 -10.88 -4.60
N LEU A 409 -40.56 -9.83 -4.57
CA LEU A 409 -39.78 -9.37 -5.74
C LEU A 409 -38.34 -9.91 -5.78
N SER A 410 -38.02 -10.96 -5.03
CA SER A 410 -36.73 -11.65 -5.14
C SER A 410 -36.69 -12.56 -6.38
N VAL A 411 -36.43 -11.97 -7.55
CA VAL A 411 -36.03 -12.71 -8.76
C VAL A 411 -34.83 -12.00 -9.39
N GLY A 412 -33.66 -12.64 -9.31
CA GLY A 412 -32.50 -12.47 -10.20
C GLY A 412 -31.81 -11.10 -10.26
N VAL A 413 -30.49 -11.08 -10.01
CA VAL A 413 -29.62 -9.90 -10.08
C VAL A 413 -29.41 -9.36 -11.53
N ASP A 414 -30.10 -9.89 -12.54
CA ASP A 414 -29.84 -9.57 -13.96
C ASP A 414 -30.68 -8.41 -14.57
N TYR A 415 -31.48 -7.68 -13.79
CA TYR A 415 -32.32 -6.58 -14.32
C TYR A 415 -31.95 -5.16 -13.85
N GLY A 416 -30.75 -4.96 -13.29
CA GLY A 416 -30.28 -3.61 -12.92
C GLY A 416 -29.98 -2.70 -14.12
N TYR A 417 -29.57 -3.26 -15.25
CA TYR A 417 -29.10 -2.50 -16.41
C TYR A 417 -30.21 -1.75 -17.18
N PRO A 418 -31.42 -2.32 -17.40
CA PRO A 418 -32.49 -1.63 -18.13
C PRO A 418 -33.12 -0.44 -17.38
N LEU A 419 -33.18 -0.49 -16.04
CA LEU A 419 -33.73 0.61 -15.23
C LEU A 419 -32.80 1.84 -15.25
N ILE A 420 -31.49 1.60 -15.21
CA ILE A 420 -30.45 2.64 -15.32
C ILE A 420 -30.50 3.30 -16.71
N GLN A 421 -30.70 2.53 -17.79
CA GLN A 421 -30.85 3.09 -19.14
C GLN A 421 -32.15 3.87 -19.33
N ALA A 422 -33.26 3.47 -18.69
CA ALA A 422 -34.52 4.21 -18.73
C ALA A 422 -34.41 5.58 -18.02
N LEU A 423 -33.77 5.61 -16.85
CA LEU A 423 -33.56 6.84 -16.07
C LEU A 423 -32.56 7.80 -16.74
N GLN A 424 -31.51 7.28 -17.38
CA GLN A 424 -30.57 8.10 -18.17
C GLN A 424 -31.23 8.68 -19.44
N LYS A 425 -32.16 7.95 -20.06
CA LYS A 425 -32.88 8.41 -21.26
C LYS A 425 -33.89 9.52 -20.94
N GLU A 426 -34.61 9.44 -19.82
CA GLU A 426 -35.52 10.51 -19.38
C GLU A 426 -34.75 11.80 -19.01
N HIS A 427 -33.62 11.70 -18.33
CA HIS A 427 -32.78 12.86 -17.99
C HIS A 427 -32.18 13.57 -19.22
N SER A 428 -31.99 12.87 -20.34
CA SER A 428 -31.46 13.44 -21.60
C SER A 428 -32.48 14.23 -22.43
N THR A 429 -33.76 14.23 -22.04
CA THR A 429 -34.86 14.86 -22.82
C THR A 429 -35.46 16.12 -22.19
N LEU A 430 -34.89 16.62 -21.09
CA LEU A 430 -35.33 17.87 -20.47
C LEU A 430 -34.76 19.07 -21.24
N ASP A 431 -35.61 19.66 -22.09
CA ASP A 431 -35.37 20.92 -22.81
C ASP A 431 -35.22 22.09 -21.80
N PRO A 432 -34.05 22.74 -21.69
CA PRO A 432 -33.80 23.78 -20.71
C PRO A 432 -34.52 25.11 -21.00
N SER A 433 -35.34 25.20 -22.05
CA SER A 433 -35.93 26.48 -22.52
C SER A 433 -37.34 26.81 -22.01
N LYS A 434 -37.95 26.01 -21.12
CA LYS A 434 -39.29 26.33 -20.57
C LYS A 434 -39.27 26.67 -19.08
N PRO A 435 -39.73 27.86 -18.66
CA PRO A 435 -39.89 28.19 -17.25
C PRO A 435 -41.26 27.73 -16.75
N GLY A 436 -41.28 26.92 -15.68
CA GLY A 436 -42.49 26.46 -14.99
C GLY A 436 -42.41 26.75 -13.49
N ASN A 437 -43.45 27.42 -12.99
CA ASN A 437 -43.59 28.13 -11.72
C ASN A 437 -43.29 27.34 -10.42
N PRO A 438 -42.94 28.06 -9.33
CA PRO A 438 -42.77 27.49 -7.99
C PRO A 438 -44.14 27.27 -7.34
N MET A 439 -44.31 26.15 -6.62
CA MET A 439 -45.42 25.99 -5.68
C MET A 439 -44.89 25.93 -4.25
N ASP A 440 -45.55 26.72 -3.42
CA ASP A 440 -45.38 26.95 -1.99
C ASP A 440 -45.28 25.67 -1.16
N VAL A 441 -44.37 25.73 -0.18
CA VAL A 441 -44.17 24.73 0.87
C VAL A 441 -44.55 25.39 2.18
N ASP A 442 -45.78 25.16 2.66
CA ASP A 442 -46.17 25.41 4.06
C ASP A 442 -47.46 24.61 4.38
N ASP A 443 -47.33 23.28 4.57
CA ASP A 443 -48.25 22.48 5.40
C ASP A 443 -47.53 21.20 5.89
N PRO A 444 -47.21 21.08 7.20
CA PRO A 444 -46.48 19.93 7.73
C PRO A 444 -47.32 18.65 7.91
N ASN A 445 -48.61 18.61 7.55
CA ASN A 445 -49.46 17.43 7.77
C ASN A 445 -49.84 16.62 6.52
N ASN A 446 -49.20 16.83 5.37
CA ASN A 446 -49.58 16.11 4.13
C ASN A 446 -48.42 15.43 3.38
N ALA A 447 -47.39 14.95 4.08
CA ALA A 447 -46.25 14.22 3.49
C ALA A 447 -46.57 12.77 3.06
N GLY A 448 -47.80 12.28 3.27
CA GLY A 448 -48.17 10.88 3.01
C GLY A 448 -48.81 10.57 1.66
N ASN A 449 -49.24 11.58 0.88
CA ASN A 449 -50.12 11.34 -0.28
C ASN A 449 -49.56 11.73 -1.66
N THR A 450 -48.40 12.38 -1.74
CA THR A 450 -47.76 12.73 -3.01
C THR A 450 -47.04 11.56 -3.67
N GLN A 451 -46.55 10.57 -2.90
CA GLN A 451 -45.88 9.38 -3.47
C GLN A 451 -46.85 8.36 -4.09
N LEU A 452 -48.11 8.31 -3.63
CA LEU A 452 -49.13 7.39 -4.16
C LEU A 452 -49.74 7.84 -5.49
N HIS A 453 -49.64 9.13 -5.83
CA HIS A 453 -50.19 9.64 -7.09
C HIS A 453 -49.30 9.34 -8.31
N TRP A 454 -47.97 9.26 -8.12
CA TRP A 454 -47.02 8.89 -9.19
C TRP A 454 -47.05 7.39 -9.50
N ALA A 455 -47.21 6.55 -8.49
CA ALA A 455 -47.34 5.10 -8.67
C ALA A 455 -48.63 4.70 -9.43
N ARG A 456 -49.73 5.45 -9.25
CA ARG A 456 -51.00 5.19 -9.97
C ARG A 456 -50.99 5.64 -11.44
N TYR A 457 -50.18 6.64 -11.81
CA TYR A 457 -50.07 7.07 -13.21
C TYR A 457 -49.21 6.12 -14.05
N GLY A 458 -48.15 5.54 -13.46
CA GLY A 458 -47.27 4.57 -14.15
C GLY A 458 -47.96 3.23 -14.45
N VAL A 459 -48.78 2.71 -13.53
CA VAL A 459 -49.42 1.39 -13.68
C VAL A 459 -50.58 1.40 -14.69
N ASN A 460 -51.30 2.53 -14.84
CA ASN A 460 -52.43 2.61 -15.77
C ASN A 460 -52.04 2.76 -17.25
N ASN A 461 -50.83 3.22 -17.55
CA ASN A 461 -50.35 3.31 -18.94
C ASN A 461 -49.69 2.02 -19.41
N TRP A 462 -49.22 1.15 -18.51
CA TRP A 462 -48.60 -0.13 -18.87
C TRP A 462 -49.62 -1.19 -19.33
N ASN A 463 -50.86 -1.13 -18.84
CA ASN A 463 -51.95 -2.03 -19.25
C ASN A 463 -52.65 -1.66 -20.58
N LYS A 464 -52.25 -0.57 -21.25
CA LYS A 464 -52.81 -0.18 -22.57
C LYS A 464 -51.89 -0.50 -23.75
N SER A 465 -50.73 -1.12 -23.50
CA SER A 465 -49.74 -1.48 -24.52
C SER A 465 -49.42 -2.99 -24.54
N LEU A 466 -50.29 -3.82 -23.98
CA LEU A 466 -50.36 -5.26 -24.22
C LEU A 466 -51.57 -5.60 -25.07
#